data_AF-A0A2E4NBS2-F1
#
_entry.id   AF-A0A2E4NBS2-F1
#
_cell.length_a   1.000
_cell.length_b   1.000
_cell.length_c   1.000
_cell.angle_alpha   90.00
_cell.angle_beta   90.00
_cell.angle_gamma   90.00
#
_symmetry.space_group_name_H-M   'P 1'
#
loop_
_entity.id
_entity.type
_entity.pdbx_description
1 polymer ?
#
loop_
_entity_poly.entity_id
_entity_poly.type
_entity_poly.pdbx_seq_one_letter_code
_entity_poly.pdbx_strand_id
1 'polypeptide(L)'
;MNKKWELSDNVDHALMESLLLQEGQVIKKSPAKLVTFHETSDGDFYVKRSRHASFIFRPQKYWFKDCPARWEWAVARAAQSLNIPVVDHLAVCEIWSSTGLQEDILITRAFDGKPLHVAVNVDANCVMGFVNMCHEKGMVHGDLHPANILVHSSSGELRLADLKGVQFEEYPNQEKQREDVAYLNIHFPMPLSAELLKLSDKIRRKKMAARYRRCLKDNREFGPQIHGCSKWWVRKPMMNNELNQVLAMPDTVLAGESLLKAGRASTVGQSGDWVVKRYNFKKPLNLIKDLFRSTKAKRAFQLGYHLELVGILTPRVIAVAEHRSLGLAWRSYLVMEKIPEAKDLADVNYDDSNLIRCLAELIGKMHAEGFVHRDLKASNILVGSDGKPYLIDLDGLSYLGKVSAYAAASNLKRLKRGLLGKPIFNRLNWMSFLKFYCQATGFRLMELRV
;
A
#
# COMPACT_ATOMS: atom_id res chain seq x y z
N MET A 1 33.83 -14.02 -20.74
CA MET A 1 32.66 -13.12 -20.82
C MET A 1 33.14 -11.79 -21.36
N ASN A 2 32.40 -11.17 -22.28
CA ASN A 2 32.79 -9.89 -22.88
C ASN A 2 32.16 -8.74 -22.10
N LYS A 3 32.94 -7.75 -21.68
CA LYS A 3 32.44 -6.53 -21.01
C LYS A 3 32.35 -5.40 -22.02
N LYS A 4 31.18 -4.78 -22.15
CA LYS A 4 30.97 -3.59 -22.96
C LYS A 4 30.74 -2.40 -22.05
N TRP A 5 31.68 -1.46 -22.05
CA TRP A 5 31.63 -0.25 -21.24
C TRP A 5 31.23 0.97 -22.06
N GLU A 6 30.57 1.91 -21.40
CA GLU A 6 30.36 3.27 -21.86
C GLU A 6 30.42 4.19 -20.63
N LEU A 7 31.18 5.26 -20.73
CA LEU A 7 31.50 6.16 -19.61
C LEU A 7 31.13 7.59 -19.99
N SER A 8 30.80 8.41 -19.00
CA SER A 8 30.64 9.84 -19.21
C SER A 8 32.01 10.49 -19.38
N ASP A 9 32.00 11.68 -19.95
CA ASP A 9 33.21 12.47 -20.17
C ASP A 9 33.98 12.66 -18.85
N ASN A 10 35.30 12.52 -18.89
CA ASN A 10 36.23 12.68 -17.75
C ASN A 10 36.09 11.67 -16.60
N VAL A 11 35.45 10.51 -16.81
CA VAL A 11 35.45 9.42 -15.82
C VAL A 11 36.60 8.45 -16.07
N ASP A 12 37.38 8.16 -15.04
CA ASP A 12 38.44 7.15 -15.10
C ASP A 12 37.85 5.73 -15.15
N HIS A 13 38.21 5.01 -16.21
CA HIS A 13 37.83 3.61 -16.40
C HIS A 13 38.38 2.70 -15.29
N ALA A 14 39.61 2.93 -14.82
CA ALA A 14 40.22 2.09 -13.80
C ALA A 14 39.46 2.17 -12.47
N LEU A 15 39.03 3.39 -12.09
CA LEU A 15 38.16 3.59 -10.94
C LEU A 15 36.84 2.80 -11.08
N MET A 16 36.17 2.91 -12.23
CA MET A 16 34.89 2.21 -12.47
C MET A 16 35.05 0.68 -12.41
N GLU A 17 36.15 0.13 -12.92
CA GLU A 17 36.44 -1.29 -12.80
C GLU A 17 36.72 -1.71 -11.36
N SER A 18 37.43 -0.90 -10.58
CA SER A 18 37.73 -1.21 -9.17
C SER A 18 36.46 -1.30 -8.32
N LEU A 19 35.47 -0.44 -8.55
CA LEU A 19 34.15 -0.48 -7.91
C LEU A 19 33.38 -1.79 -8.19
N LEU A 20 33.71 -2.48 -9.28
CA LEU A 20 33.11 -3.78 -9.58
C LEU A 20 33.77 -4.95 -8.83
N LEU A 21 35.00 -4.76 -8.35
CA LEU A 21 35.78 -5.79 -7.66
C LEU A 21 35.67 -5.66 -6.13
N GLN A 22 35.52 -4.43 -5.63
CA GLN A 22 35.40 -4.15 -4.21
C GLN A 22 34.04 -4.62 -3.65
N GLU A 23 34.02 -5.02 -2.37
CA GLU A 23 32.79 -5.27 -1.64
C GLU A 23 32.22 -3.95 -1.12
N GLY A 24 31.13 -3.49 -1.72
CA GLY A 24 30.38 -2.33 -1.23
C GLY A 24 29.31 -2.72 -0.20
N GLN A 25 28.86 -1.73 0.58
CA GLN A 25 27.73 -1.90 1.49
C GLN A 25 26.47 -2.26 0.71
N VAL A 26 25.83 -3.38 1.06
CA VAL A 26 24.63 -3.85 0.36
C VAL A 26 23.41 -3.03 0.78
N ILE A 27 22.88 -2.22 -0.15
CA ILE A 27 21.66 -1.43 0.04
C ILE A 27 20.42 -2.25 -0.31
N LYS A 28 20.49 -3.06 -1.37
CA LYS A 28 19.36 -3.89 -1.81
C LYS A 28 19.85 -5.18 -2.46
N LYS A 29 19.34 -6.32 -1.99
CA LYS A 29 19.63 -7.63 -2.57
C LYS A 29 18.34 -8.39 -2.90
N SER A 30 18.31 -8.95 -4.09
CA SER A 30 17.26 -9.85 -4.59
C SER A 30 17.87 -10.77 -5.63
N PRO A 31 17.20 -11.87 -6.03
CA PRO A 31 17.71 -12.74 -7.10
C PRO A 31 17.99 -12.00 -8.41
N ALA A 32 17.24 -10.93 -8.71
CA ALA A 32 17.35 -10.17 -9.96
C ALA A 32 18.20 -8.91 -9.90
N LYS A 33 18.48 -8.38 -8.71
CA LYS A 33 19.09 -7.06 -8.55
C LYS A 33 19.90 -6.97 -7.27
N LEU A 34 21.11 -6.45 -7.39
CA LEU A 34 21.99 -6.06 -6.30
C LEU A 34 22.29 -4.56 -6.44
N VAL A 35 22.15 -3.80 -5.36
CA VAL A 35 22.58 -2.40 -5.30
C VAL A 35 23.55 -2.27 -4.13
N THR A 36 24.76 -1.80 -4.40
CA THR A 36 25.79 -1.56 -3.39
C THR A 36 26.19 -0.09 -3.38
N PHE A 37 26.59 0.38 -2.21
CA PHE A 37 27.16 1.70 -1.98
C PHE A 37 28.66 1.54 -1.69
N HIS A 38 29.48 2.43 -2.23
CA HIS A 38 30.93 2.40 -2.10
C HIS A 38 31.43 3.80 -1.77
N GLU A 39 32.17 3.94 -0.67
CA GLU A 39 32.89 5.16 -0.31
C GLU A 39 34.35 4.97 -0.74
N THR A 40 34.87 5.90 -1.56
CA THR A 40 36.27 5.89 -1.99
C THR A 40 36.89 7.28 -1.81
N SER A 41 38.21 7.38 -1.99
CA SER A 41 38.92 8.67 -2.01
C SER A 41 38.42 9.63 -3.10
N ASP A 42 37.84 9.09 -4.18
CA ASP A 42 37.33 9.83 -5.34
C ASP A 42 35.84 10.20 -5.21
N GLY A 43 35.26 9.85 -4.05
CA GLY A 43 33.89 10.13 -3.66
C GLY A 43 33.05 8.87 -3.47
N ASP A 44 31.74 9.09 -3.40
CA ASP A 44 30.77 8.06 -3.07
C ASP A 44 30.01 7.62 -4.31
N PHE A 45 29.73 6.31 -4.42
CA PHE A 45 29.16 5.71 -5.61
C PHE A 45 28.07 4.69 -5.29
N TYR A 46 27.04 4.65 -6.13
CA TYR A 46 26.08 3.54 -6.17
C TYR A 46 26.32 2.67 -7.40
N VAL A 47 26.41 1.36 -7.18
CA VAL A 47 26.54 0.35 -8.24
C VAL A 47 25.26 -0.49 -8.27
N LYS A 48 24.43 -0.28 -9.30
CA LYS A 48 23.19 -1.04 -9.54
C LYS A 48 23.49 -2.18 -10.53
N ARG A 49 23.46 -3.43 -10.07
CA ARG A 49 23.62 -4.63 -10.91
C ARG A 49 22.31 -5.36 -11.11
N SER A 50 21.93 -5.58 -12.36
CA SER A 50 20.81 -6.44 -12.73
C SER A 50 21.34 -7.82 -13.12
N ARG A 51 20.91 -8.87 -12.42
CA ARG A 51 21.35 -10.26 -12.66
C ARG A 51 20.33 -10.98 -13.52
N HIS A 52 20.66 -11.18 -14.80
CA HIS A 52 19.76 -11.81 -15.75
C HIS A 52 19.94 -13.32 -15.82
N ALA A 53 21.17 -13.80 -15.63
CA ALA A 53 21.50 -15.22 -15.59
C ALA A 53 20.72 -16.02 -14.52
N SER A 54 20.20 -15.33 -13.50
CA SER A 54 19.38 -15.94 -12.44
C SER A 54 17.97 -16.35 -12.91
N PHE A 55 17.59 -16.10 -14.17
CA PHE A 55 16.28 -16.43 -14.73
C PHE A 55 16.40 -17.08 -16.10
N ILE A 56 15.65 -18.17 -16.29
CA ILE A 56 15.60 -18.93 -17.54
C ILE A 56 15.09 -18.02 -18.68
N PHE A 57 15.78 -18.07 -19.84
CA PHE A 57 15.49 -17.30 -21.07
C PHE A 57 15.57 -15.76 -20.97
N ARG A 58 15.85 -15.20 -19.79
CA ARG A 58 15.95 -13.75 -19.63
C ARG A 58 17.19 -13.14 -20.34
N PRO A 59 18.38 -13.76 -20.32
CA PRO A 59 19.56 -13.24 -21.01
C PRO A 59 19.37 -13.01 -22.52
N GLN A 60 18.70 -13.93 -23.20
CA GLN A 60 18.49 -13.92 -24.66
C GLN A 60 17.57 -12.78 -25.13
N LYS A 61 16.67 -12.34 -24.24
CA LYS A 61 15.74 -11.24 -24.53
C LYS A 61 16.45 -9.96 -24.98
N TYR A 62 17.65 -9.73 -24.47
CA TYR A 62 18.37 -8.47 -24.70
C TYR A 62 19.20 -8.47 -25.98
N TRP A 63 19.24 -9.57 -26.74
CA TRP A 63 19.77 -9.53 -28.11
C TRP A 63 18.97 -8.59 -29.01
N PHE A 64 17.69 -8.37 -28.69
CA PHE A 64 16.76 -7.57 -29.51
C PHE A 64 16.16 -6.38 -28.76
N LYS A 65 16.68 -6.08 -27.55
CA LYS A 65 16.14 -5.02 -26.71
C LYS A 65 17.22 -4.48 -25.78
N ASP A 66 17.23 -3.17 -25.57
CA ASP A 66 18.08 -2.55 -24.56
C ASP A 66 17.85 -3.11 -23.15
N CYS A 67 18.96 -3.26 -22.43
CA CYS A 67 18.94 -3.62 -21.03
C CYS A 67 18.49 -2.43 -20.16
N PRO A 68 17.98 -2.69 -18.94
CA PRO A 68 17.56 -1.64 -18.02
C PRO A 68 18.60 -0.55 -17.76
N ALA A 69 19.86 -0.92 -17.47
CA ALA A 69 20.92 0.07 -17.24
C ALA A 69 21.22 0.92 -18.47
N ARG A 70 21.26 0.33 -19.68
CA ARG A 70 21.51 1.07 -20.93
C ARG A 70 20.37 2.04 -21.25
N TRP A 71 19.13 1.62 -21.00
CA TRP A 71 17.99 2.50 -21.16
C TRP A 71 18.05 3.67 -20.15
N GLU A 72 18.34 3.39 -18.87
CA GLU A 72 18.46 4.43 -17.82
C GLU A 72 19.62 5.39 -18.12
N TRP A 73 20.73 4.88 -18.64
CA TRP A 73 21.88 5.65 -19.12
C TRP A 73 21.51 6.62 -20.25
N ALA A 74 20.83 6.13 -21.30
CA ALA A 74 20.44 6.97 -22.42
C ALA A 74 19.48 8.10 -21.99
N VAL A 75 18.53 7.79 -21.10
CA VAL A 75 17.60 8.78 -20.54
C VAL A 75 18.33 9.80 -19.68
N ALA A 76 19.31 9.38 -18.87
CA ALA A 76 20.12 10.31 -18.08
C ALA A 76 20.90 11.29 -18.95
N ARG A 77 21.53 10.80 -20.04
CA ARG A 77 22.25 11.67 -20.99
C ARG A 77 21.32 12.66 -21.68
N ALA A 78 20.11 12.24 -22.06
CA ALA A 78 19.09 13.14 -22.60
C ALA A 78 18.63 14.18 -21.57
N ALA A 79 18.47 13.79 -20.29
CA ALA A 79 18.13 14.73 -19.23
C ALA A 79 19.24 15.78 -19.05
N GLN A 80 20.51 15.34 -19.03
CA GLN A 80 21.68 16.20 -18.92
C GLN A 80 21.78 17.19 -20.08
N SER A 81 21.56 16.76 -21.33
CA SER A 81 21.58 17.67 -22.49
C SER A 81 20.45 18.70 -22.46
N LEU A 82 19.33 18.39 -21.80
CA LEU A 82 18.23 19.32 -21.53
C LEU A 82 18.44 20.14 -20.25
N ASN A 83 19.58 20.03 -19.56
CA ASN A 83 19.85 20.67 -18.27
C ASN A 83 18.80 20.32 -17.20
N ILE A 84 18.32 19.08 -17.18
CA ILE A 84 17.44 18.56 -16.12
C ILE A 84 18.31 17.97 -15.01
N PRO A 85 18.17 18.43 -13.75
CA PRO A 85 18.97 17.91 -12.65
C PRO A 85 18.62 16.44 -12.37
N VAL A 86 19.56 15.56 -12.67
CA VAL A 86 19.54 14.14 -12.37
C VAL A 86 20.78 13.78 -11.55
N VAL A 87 20.75 12.67 -10.82
CA VAL A 87 21.98 12.12 -10.23
C VAL A 87 23.00 11.84 -11.33
N ASP A 88 24.30 11.95 -11.02
CA ASP A 88 25.32 11.85 -12.06
C ASP A 88 25.52 10.38 -12.46
N HIS A 89 25.06 10.01 -13.65
CA HIS A 89 25.35 8.72 -14.26
C HIS A 89 26.76 8.73 -14.85
N LEU A 90 27.64 7.89 -14.31
CA LEU A 90 29.07 7.90 -14.62
C LEU A 90 29.48 6.82 -15.62
N ALA A 91 28.91 5.61 -15.49
CA ALA A 91 29.19 4.52 -16.40
C ALA A 91 28.05 3.51 -16.49
N VAL A 92 27.96 2.87 -17.65
CA VAL A 92 27.17 1.65 -17.87
C VAL A 92 28.09 0.53 -18.37
N CYS A 93 27.91 -0.67 -17.82
CA CYS A 93 28.65 -1.86 -18.22
C CYS A 93 27.69 -3.02 -18.48
N GLU A 94 27.89 -3.70 -19.60
CA GLU A 94 27.15 -4.91 -19.95
C GLU A 94 28.09 -6.11 -20.01
N ILE A 95 27.71 -7.20 -19.36
CA ILE A 95 28.49 -8.44 -19.32
C ILE A 95 27.78 -9.50 -20.16
N TRP A 96 28.37 -9.84 -21.29
CA TRP A 96 27.81 -10.76 -22.27
C TRP A 96 28.52 -12.13 -22.25
N SER A 97 27.75 -13.17 -22.52
CA SER A 97 28.25 -14.52 -22.82
C SER A 97 27.61 -15.04 -24.12
N SER A 98 27.99 -16.24 -24.56
CA SER A 98 27.35 -16.92 -25.70
C SER A 98 25.85 -17.18 -25.48
N THR A 99 25.36 -17.18 -24.24
CA THR A 99 23.95 -17.43 -23.91
C THR A 99 23.11 -16.15 -23.75
N GLY A 100 23.71 -14.97 -23.93
CA GLY A 100 23.05 -13.67 -23.84
C GLY A 100 23.62 -12.76 -22.74
N LEU A 101 22.88 -11.70 -22.41
CA LEU A 101 23.28 -10.71 -21.41
C LEU A 101 23.20 -11.31 -20.01
N GLN A 102 24.35 -11.45 -19.35
CA GLN A 102 24.43 -12.06 -18.01
C GLN A 102 24.10 -11.04 -16.92
N GLU A 103 24.72 -9.87 -17.02
CA GLU A 103 24.51 -8.74 -16.11
C GLU A 103 24.54 -7.41 -16.87
N ASP A 104 23.70 -6.47 -16.45
CA ASP A 104 23.87 -5.05 -16.74
C ASP A 104 24.15 -4.28 -15.45
N ILE A 105 25.02 -3.30 -15.53
CA ILE A 105 25.53 -2.54 -14.40
C ILE A 105 25.45 -1.06 -14.72
N LEU A 106 24.89 -0.29 -13.80
CA LEU A 106 24.85 1.17 -13.84
C LEU A 106 25.57 1.73 -12.63
N ILE A 107 26.51 2.65 -12.86
CA ILE A 107 27.27 3.34 -11.82
C ILE A 107 26.85 4.80 -11.81
N THR A 108 26.42 5.29 -10.65
CA THR A 108 26.06 6.70 -10.44
C THR A 108 26.86 7.28 -9.28
N ARG A 109 27.23 8.55 -9.35
CA ARG A 109 27.75 9.29 -8.19
C ARG A 109 26.65 9.36 -7.13
N ALA A 110 27.02 9.18 -5.87
CA ALA A 110 26.12 9.46 -4.77
C ALA A 110 25.89 10.97 -4.70
N PHE A 111 24.64 11.34 -4.48
CA PHE A 111 24.25 12.72 -4.23
C PHE A 111 24.01 12.86 -2.73
N ASP A 112 24.57 13.89 -2.10
CA ASP A 112 24.33 14.22 -0.69
C ASP A 112 22.92 14.79 -0.50
N GLY A 113 21.92 13.97 -0.80
CA GLY A 113 20.52 14.33 -0.77
C GLY A 113 19.67 13.20 -0.24
N LYS A 114 18.61 13.58 0.49
CA LYS A 114 17.64 12.63 1.03
C LYS A 114 16.47 12.50 0.06
N PRO A 115 15.90 11.30 -0.11
CA PRO A 115 14.65 11.14 -0.83
C PRO A 115 13.54 12.04 -0.27
N LEU A 116 12.71 12.64 -1.13
CA LEU A 116 11.71 13.63 -0.74
C LEU A 116 10.72 13.12 0.32
N HIS A 117 10.32 11.85 0.28
CA HIS A 117 9.47 11.24 1.32
C HIS A 117 10.09 11.12 2.72
N VAL A 118 11.40 11.28 2.85
CA VAL A 118 12.15 11.21 4.12
C VAL A 118 12.61 12.60 4.56
N ALA A 119 12.78 13.52 3.62
CA ALA A 119 13.17 14.88 3.90
C ALA A 119 12.07 15.62 4.69
N VAL A 120 12.51 16.52 5.58
CA VAL A 120 11.65 17.34 6.44
C VAL A 120 11.73 18.79 6.01
N ASN A 121 10.64 19.55 6.21
CA ASN A 121 10.57 20.99 5.93
C ASN A 121 10.91 21.37 4.46
N VAL A 122 10.60 20.50 3.50
CA VAL A 122 10.77 20.81 2.08
C VAL A 122 9.60 21.67 1.59
N ASP A 123 9.89 22.81 0.97
CA ASP A 123 8.86 23.67 0.39
C ASP A 123 8.21 22.99 -0.82
N ALA A 124 6.89 22.83 -0.73
CA ALA A 124 6.07 22.23 -1.78
C ALA A 124 6.11 23.04 -3.09
N ASN A 125 6.28 24.36 -3.02
CA ASN A 125 6.37 25.21 -4.20
C ASN A 125 7.67 24.97 -4.97
N CYS A 126 8.79 24.74 -4.27
CA CYS A 126 10.07 24.39 -4.90
C CYS A 126 9.98 23.05 -5.64
N VAL A 127 9.32 22.05 -5.04
CA VAL A 127 9.10 20.75 -5.69
C VAL A 127 8.22 20.88 -6.91
N MET A 128 7.12 21.65 -6.82
CA MET A 128 6.27 21.93 -7.97
C MET A 128 7.01 22.67 -9.09
N GLY A 129 7.82 23.68 -8.75
CA GLY A 129 8.65 24.41 -9.71
C GLY A 129 9.66 23.49 -10.42
N PHE A 130 10.30 22.59 -9.67
CA PHE A 130 11.20 21.58 -10.24
C PHE A 130 10.47 20.64 -11.22
N VAL A 131 9.31 20.11 -10.84
CA VAL A 131 8.53 19.21 -11.71
C VAL A 131 8.05 19.95 -12.96
N ASN A 132 7.56 21.18 -12.83
CA ASN A 132 7.12 22.00 -13.96
C ASN A 132 8.28 22.28 -14.93
N MET A 133 9.46 22.65 -14.43
CA MET A 133 10.65 22.85 -15.26
C MET A 133 11.01 21.58 -16.05
N CYS A 134 10.93 20.40 -15.42
CA CYS A 134 11.17 19.15 -16.13
C CYS A 134 10.09 18.90 -17.20
N HIS A 135 8.81 19.15 -16.89
CA HIS A 135 7.69 18.97 -17.82
C HIS A 135 7.74 19.92 -19.01
N GLU A 136 8.14 21.18 -18.80
CA GLU A 136 8.36 22.18 -19.87
C GLU A 136 9.45 21.73 -20.85
N LYS A 137 10.42 20.95 -20.39
CA LYS A 137 11.48 20.33 -21.21
C LYS A 137 11.06 18.99 -21.84
N GLY A 138 9.76 18.68 -21.87
CA GLY A 138 9.23 17.49 -22.52
C GLY A 138 9.24 16.23 -21.66
N MET A 139 9.57 16.31 -20.37
CA MET A 139 9.61 15.13 -19.51
C MET A 139 8.22 14.56 -19.27
N VAL A 140 8.11 13.24 -19.35
CA VAL A 140 7.01 12.43 -18.82
C VAL A 140 7.60 11.30 -18.01
N HIS A 141 7.30 11.19 -16.71
CA HIS A 141 7.92 10.19 -15.84
C HIS A 141 7.13 8.88 -15.76
N GLY A 142 5.79 8.94 -15.66
CA GLY A 142 4.90 7.77 -15.62
C GLY A 142 4.81 7.01 -14.29
N ASP A 143 5.69 7.31 -13.32
CA ASP A 143 5.64 6.78 -11.95
C ASP A 143 6.32 7.77 -10.97
N LEU A 144 6.11 9.08 -11.16
CA LEU A 144 6.72 10.12 -10.33
C LEU A 144 6.24 10.06 -8.88
N HIS A 145 7.05 9.50 -7.99
CA HIS A 145 6.78 9.44 -6.56
C HIS A 145 7.90 10.12 -5.76
N PRO A 146 7.66 10.55 -4.51
CA PRO A 146 8.66 11.36 -3.79
C PRO A 146 10.00 10.64 -3.58
N ALA A 147 10.02 9.31 -3.50
CA ALA A 147 11.29 8.58 -3.40
C ALA A 147 12.17 8.62 -4.68
N ASN A 148 11.67 9.14 -5.82
CA ASN A 148 12.44 9.34 -7.05
C ASN A 148 13.13 10.70 -7.11
N ILE A 149 12.78 11.63 -6.21
CA ILE A 149 13.36 12.96 -6.12
C ILE A 149 14.23 13.00 -4.86
N LEU A 150 15.50 13.37 -5.02
CA LEU A 150 16.41 13.66 -3.91
C LEU A 150 16.44 15.17 -3.67
N VAL A 151 16.52 15.56 -2.40
CA VAL A 151 16.70 16.95 -1.98
C VAL A 151 17.97 17.06 -1.14
N HIS A 152 18.85 17.99 -1.52
CA HIS A 152 20.03 18.33 -0.73
C HIS A 152 19.61 19.10 0.53
N SER A 153 20.10 18.68 1.69
CA SER A 153 19.56 19.18 2.97
C SER A 153 19.87 20.66 3.24
N SER A 154 21.02 21.17 2.78
CA SER A 154 21.43 22.56 3.00
C SER A 154 21.07 23.51 1.85
N SER A 155 21.35 23.13 0.60
CA SER A 155 21.09 23.97 -0.58
C SER A 155 19.63 23.91 -1.07
N GLY A 156 18.87 22.87 -0.71
CA GLY A 156 17.54 22.63 -1.26
C GLY A 156 17.53 22.14 -2.72
N GLU A 157 18.70 21.84 -3.29
CA GLU A 157 18.83 21.34 -4.66
C GLU A 157 18.06 20.03 -4.85
N LEU A 158 17.25 19.96 -5.91
CA LEU A 158 16.44 18.80 -6.26
C LEU A 158 17.05 18.07 -7.46
N ARG A 159 17.13 16.74 -7.38
CA ARG A 159 17.58 15.87 -8.49
C ARG A 159 16.69 14.64 -8.64
N LEU A 160 16.48 14.18 -9.88
CA LEU A 160 15.86 12.88 -10.14
C LEU A 160 16.88 11.74 -9.99
N ALA A 161 16.51 10.68 -9.27
CA ALA A 161 17.40 9.54 -8.98
C ALA A 161 16.98 8.22 -9.64
N ASP A 162 15.68 8.00 -9.85
CA ASP A 162 15.17 6.84 -10.59
C ASP A 162 14.50 7.33 -11.86
N LEU A 163 15.17 7.10 -13.00
CA LEU A 163 14.68 7.52 -14.30
C LEU A 163 13.82 6.45 -14.97
N LYS A 164 13.49 5.36 -14.28
CA LYS A 164 12.75 4.25 -14.88
C LYS A 164 11.38 4.71 -15.42
N GLY A 165 11.19 4.52 -16.71
CA GLY A 165 9.94 4.87 -17.40
C GLY A 165 9.85 6.33 -17.84
N VAL A 166 10.82 7.17 -17.48
CA VAL A 166 10.95 8.55 -17.96
C VAL A 166 11.15 8.58 -19.47
N GLN A 167 10.45 9.49 -20.13
CA GLN A 167 10.53 9.78 -21.55
C GLN A 167 10.69 11.30 -21.72
N PHE A 168 11.47 11.70 -22.72
CA PHE A 168 11.55 13.08 -23.18
C PHE A 168 10.91 13.14 -24.56
N GLU A 169 9.77 13.82 -24.64
CA GLU A 169 8.92 13.91 -25.83
C GLU A 169 8.96 15.36 -26.35
N GLU A 170 9.12 15.55 -27.67
CA GLU A 170 9.07 16.89 -28.29
C GLU A 170 7.69 17.55 -28.08
N TYR A 171 6.63 16.73 -28.16
CA TYR A 171 5.24 17.12 -27.86
C TYR A 171 4.73 16.24 -26.71
N PRO A 172 5.02 16.61 -25.45
CA PRO A 172 4.74 15.76 -24.32
C PRO A 172 3.24 15.55 -24.11
N ASN A 173 2.87 14.31 -23.78
CA ASN A 173 1.50 14.01 -23.40
C ASN A 173 1.12 14.73 -22.09
N GLN A 174 0.34 15.80 -22.22
CA GLN A 174 -0.15 16.63 -21.11
C GLN A 174 -0.95 15.84 -20.08
N GLU A 175 -1.71 14.82 -20.49
CA GLU A 175 -2.45 13.97 -19.55
C GLU A 175 -1.49 13.20 -18.64
N LYS A 176 -0.42 12.62 -19.19
CA LYS A 176 0.58 11.91 -18.39
C LYS A 176 1.36 12.84 -17.46
N GLN A 177 1.70 14.05 -17.90
CA GLN A 177 2.33 15.06 -17.02
C GLN A 177 1.42 15.43 -15.86
N ARG A 178 0.12 15.60 -16.11
CA ARG A 178 -0.87 15.79 -15.04
C ARG A 178 -0.96 14.58 -14.11
N GLU A 179 -0.87 13.36 -14.63
CA GLU A 179 -0.81 12.14 -13.82
C GLU A 179 0.43 12.08 -12.94
N ASP A 180 1.59 12.54 -13.42
CA ASP A 180 2.83 12.61 -12.62
C ASP A 180 2.66 13.53 -11.40
N VAL A 181 2.17 14.76 -11.60
CA VAL A 181 1.90 15.71 -10.51
C VAL A 181 0.87 15.14 -9.54
N ALA A 182 -0.22 14.59 -10.08
CA ALA A 182 -1.29 14.02 -9.28
C ALA A 182 -0.83 12.79 -8.47
N TYR A 183 0.06 11.97 -9.02
CA TYR A 183 0.62 10.80 -8.35
C TYR A 183 1.64 11.18 -7.27
N LEU A 184 2.52 12.14 -7.55
CA LEU A 184 3.45 12.71 -6.57
C LEU A 184 2.70 13.24 -5.34
N ASN A 185 1.60 13.95 -5.58
CA ASN A 185 0.76 14.56 -4.56
C ASN A 185 0.09 13.58 -3.59
N ILE A 186 -0.01 12.29 -3.96
CA ILE A 186 -0.57 11.26 -3.06
C ILE A 186 0.30 11.09 -1.82
N HIS A 187 1.61 11.24 -1.98
CA HIS A 187 2.61 10.96 -0.94
C HIS A 187 3.34 12.22 -0.46
N PHE A 188 3.23 13.31 -1.20
CA PHE A 188 3.78 14.61 -0.83
C PHE A 188 2.75 15.70 -1.16
N PRO A 189 1.90 16.11 -0.19
CA PRO A 189 0.83 17.08 -0.44
C PRO A 189 1.38 18.43 -0.90
N MET A 190 0.88 18.90 -2.05
CA MET A 190 1.23 20.16 -2.69
C MET A 190 -0.06 20.98 -2.93
N PRO A 191 0.04 22.31 -3.02
CA PRO A 191 -1.10 23.17 -3.32
C PRO A 191 -1.52 22.99 -4.78
N LEU A 192 -2.44 22.05 -5.03
CA LEU A 192 -2.95 21.75 -6.37
C LEU A 192 -4.33 22.34 -6.63
N SER A 193 -4.65 22.54 -7.91
CA SER A 193 -5.99 22.92 -8.34
C SER A 193 -7.03 21.84 -7.96
N ALA A 194 -8.29 22.24 -7.82
CA ALA A 194 -9.37 21.31 -7.49
C ALA A 194 -9.50 20.14 -8.50
N GLU A 195 -9.15 20.38 -9.76
CA GLU A 195 -9.16 19.35 -10.81
C GLU A 195 -8.03 18.33 -10.61
N LEU A 196 -6.81 18.79 -10.31
CA LEU A 196 -5.67 17.92 -10.03
C LEU A 196 -5.83 17.15 -8.72
N LEU A 197 -6.44 17.75 -7.69
CA LEU A 197 -6.77 17.04 -6.45
C LEU A 197 -7.76 15.90 -6.70
N LYS A 198 -8.78 16.12 -7.56
CA LYS A 198 -9.70 15.05 -7.99
C LYS A 198 -8.98 13.94 -8.76
N LEU A 199 -8.04 14.30 -9.64
CA LEU A 199 -7.22 13.32 -10.36
C LEU A 199 -6.32 12.54 -9.41
N SER A 200 -5.67 13.21 -8.46
CA SER A 200 -4.83 12.61 -7.42
C SER A 200 -5.62 11.60 -6.60
N ASP A 201 -6.83 11.95 -6.14
CA ASP A 201 -7.70 11.02 -5.42
C ASP A 201 -8.15 9.83 -6.28
N LYS A 202 -8.48 10.06 -7.57
CA LYS A 202 -8.82 8.98 -8.52
C LYS A 202 -7.65 7.99 -8.69
N ILE A 203 -6.43 8.49 -8.88
CA ILE A 203 -5.22 7.68 -9.02
C ILE A 203 -4.93 6.93 -7.72
N ARG A 204 -5.01 7.61 -6.56
CA ARG A 204 -4.84 7.02 -5.23
C ARG A 204 -5.78 5.84 -5.03
N ARG A 205 -7.09 6.02 -5.26
CA ARG A 205 -8.09 4.94 -5.13
C ARG A 205 -7.76 3.75 -6.03
N LYS A 206 -7.42 3.99 -7.30
CA LYS A 206 -7.02 2.94 -8.25
C LYS A 206 -5.80 2.16 -7.75
N LYS A 207 -4.77 2.87 -7.26
CA LYS A 207 -3.54 2.26 -6.73
C LYS A 207 -3.80 1.49 -5.44
N MET A 208 -4.61 2.01 -4.50
CA MET A 208 -4.99 1.29 -3.28
C MET A 208 -5.84 0.04 -3.56
N ALA A 209 -6.79 0.14 -4.50
CA ALA A 209 -7.58 -0.99 -4.99
C ALA A 209 -6.72 -2.08 -5.67
N ALA A 210 -5.58 -1.73 -6.27
CA ALA A 210 -4.63 -2.71 -6.77
C ALA A 210 -3.72 -3.25 -5.64
N ARG A 211 -3.32 -2.40 -4.70
CA ARG A 211 -2.37 -2.70 -3.63
C ARG A 211 -2.94 -3.68 -2.60
N TYR A 212 -4.22 -3.58 -2.23
CA TYR A 212 -4.77 -4.45 -1.18
C TYR A 212 -4.65 -5.94 -1.53
N ARG A 213 -4.68 -6.29 -2.83
CA ARG A 213 -4.54 -7.68 -3.29
C ARG A 213 -3.15 -8.27 -3.01
N ARG A 214 -2.15 -7.43 -2.72
CA ARG A 214 -0.79 -7.86 -2.38
C ARG A 214 -0.74 -8.57 -1.02
N CYS A 215 -1.73 -8.41 -0.15
CA CYS A 215 -1.75 -9.15 1.12
C CYS A 215 -1.82 -10.67 0.95
N LEU A 216 -2.17 -11.17 -0.25
CA LEU A 216 -2.16 -12.59 -0.61
C LEU A 216 -1.03 -12.97 -1.58
N LYS A 217 0.00 -12.12 -1.71
CA LYS A 217 1.22 -12.39 -2.47
C LYS A 217 2.39 -12.54 -1.52
N ASP A 218 3.38 -13.34 -1.91
CA ASP A 218 4.61 -13.44 -1.14
C ASP A 218 5.47 -12.18 -1.38
N ASN A 219 5.67 -11.40 -0.33
CA ASN A 219 6.40 -10.15 -0.34
C ASN A 219 7.04 -9.87 1.04
N ARG A 220 7.58 -8.67 1.25
CA ARG A 220 8.26 -8.31 2.52
C ARG A 220 7.31 -8.31 3.72
N GLU A 221 6.04 -7.97 3.51
CA GLU A 221 5.05 -7.81 4.57
C GLU A 221 4.18 -9.07 4.73
N PHE A 222 3.82 -9.74 3.64
CA PHE A 222 2.93 -10.91 3.67
C PHE A 222 3.56 -12.13 3.03
N GLY A 223 3.20 -13.32 3.51
CA GLY A 223 3.56 -14.56 2.83
C GLY A 223 2.99 -15.81 3.49
N PRO A 224 3.13 -16.96 2.82
CA PRO A 224 2.67 -18.23 3.35
C PRO A 224 3.58 -18.73 4.49
N GLN A 225 2.98 -19.29 5.53
CA GLN A 225 3.67 -20.03 6.60
C GLN A 225 2.84 -21.25 7.02
N ILE A 226 3.49 -22.27 7.56
CA ILE A 226 2.82 -23.46 8.09
C ILE A 226 2.91 -23.39 9.62
N HIS A 227 1.76 -23.49 10.27
CA HIS A 227 1.65 -23.53 11.73
C HIS A 227 0.67 -24.64 12.11
N GLY A 228 1.12 -25.59 12.95
CA GLY A 228 0.38 -26.83 13.18
C GLY A 228 0.13 -27.58 11.87
N CYS A 229 -1.13 -27.94 11.62
CA CYS A 229 -1.55 -28.63 10.39
C CYS A 229 -2.05 -27.68 9.28
N SER A 230 -1.93 -26.36 9.47
CA SER A 230 -2.61 -25.37 8.64
C SER A 230 -1.64 -24.48 7.87
N LYS A 231 -1.93 -24.24 6.59
CA LYS A 231 -1.24 -23.24 5.79
C LYS A 231 -1.90 -21.87 5.98
N TRP A 232 -1.16 -20.95 6.57
CA TRP A 232 -1.58 -19.59 6.82
C TRP A 232 -0.98 -18.62 5.80
N TRP A 233 -1.72 -17.57 5.48
CA TRP A 233 -1.15 -16.35 4.94
C TRP A 233 -1.01 -15.35 6.08
N VAL A 234 0.22 -14.95 6.39
CA VAL A 234 0.53 -14.15 7.58
C VAL A 234 1.18 -12.83 7.21
N ARG A 235 1.02 -11.84 8.10
CA ARG A 235 1.77 -10.59 8.10
C ARG A 235 3.10 -10.81 8.84
N LYS A 236 4.18 -11.05 8.09
CA LYS A 236 5.49 -11.50 8.59
C LYS A 236 6.06 -10.64 9.74
N PRO A 237 5.98 -9.30 9.71
CA PRO A 237 6.54 -8.47 10.80
C PRO A 237 5.82 -8.61 12.14
N MET A 238 4.61 -9.17 12.17
CA MET A 238 3.80 -9.30 13.39
C MET A 238 3.97 -10.69 14.05
N MET A 239 4.83 -11.55 13.51
CA MET A 239 5.04 -12.90 14.04
C MET A 239 5.81 -12.86 15.36
N ASN A 240 5.24 -13.47 16.39
CA ASN A 240 5.86 -13.68 17.70
C ASN A 240 5.46 -15.07 18.26
N ASN A 241 6.03 -15.45 19.40
CA ASN A 241 5.80 -16.77 20.00
C ASN A 241 4.31 -17.01 20.35
N GLU A 242 3.62 -15.99 20.84
CA GLU A 242 2.21 -16.07 21.17
C GLU A 242 1.34 -16.31 19.94
N LEU A 243 1.55 -15.52 18.87
CA LEU A 243 0.86 -15.70 17.60
C LEU A 243 1.13 -17.08 17.01
N ASN A 244 2.37 -17.57 17.08
CA ASN A 244 2.69 -18.94 16.63
C ASN A 244 1.83 -19.99 17.33
N GLN A 245 1.62 -19.87 18.64
CA GLN A 245 0.76 -20.79 19.40
C GLN A 245 -0.71 -20.67 18.98
N VAL A 246 -1.22 -19.44 18.82
CA VAL A 246 -2.59 -19.18 18.32
C VAL A 246 -2.80 -19.77 16.93
N LEU A 247 -1.83 -19.66 16.03
CA LEU A 247 -1.92 -20.19 14.66
C LEU A 247 -1.76 -21.71 14.59
N ALA A 248 -1.00 -22.31 15.52
CA ALA A 248 -0.82 -23.75 15.60
C ALA A 248 -2.09 -24.47 16.10
N MET A 249 -2.80 -23.86 17.06
CA MET A 249 -4.00 -24.43 17.69
C MET A 249 -5.16 -23.40 17.76
N PRO A 250 -5.70 -22.93 16.62
CA PRO A 250 -6.70 -21.85 16.62
C PRO A 250 -8.02 -22.22 17.28
N ASP A 251 -8.37 -23.52 17.35
CA ASP A 251 -9.63 -23.96 17.96
C ASP A 251 -9.61 -23.93 19.49
N THR A 252 -8.44 -23.93 20.16
CA THR A 252 -8.36 -23.79 21.62
C THR A 252 -8.78 -22.40 22.08
N VAL A 253 -8.46 -21.38 21.29
CA VAL A 253 -8.87 -19.98 21.51
C VAL A 253 -10.39 -19.80 21.33
N LEU A 254 -11.05 -20.72 20.64
CA LEU A 254 -12.47 -20.66 20.30
C LEU A 254 -13.37 -21.45 21.28
N ALA A 255 -12.84 -21.77 22.46
CA ALA A 255 -13.53 -22.51 23.52
C ALA A 255 -13.20 -21.94 24.90
N GLY A 256 -13.97 -22.34 25.92
CA GLY A 256 -13.72 -21.95 27.32
C GLY A 256 -13.82 -20.45 27.57
N GLU A 257 -13.01 -19.95 28.50
CA GLU A 257 -12.96 -18.54 28.94
C GLU A 257 -12.49 -17.56 27.85
N SER A 258 -11.83 -18.08 26.81
CA SER A 258 -11.36 -17.32 25.65
C SER A 258 -12.46 -17.01 24.64
N LEU A 259 -13.64 -17.62 24.77
CA LEU A 259 -14.76 -17.46 23.83
C LEU A 259 -15.46 -16.12 24.02
N LEU A 260 -15.45 -15.28 22.98
CA LEU A 260 -16.20 -14.02 22.95
C LEU A 260 -17.61 -14.20 22.39
N LYS A 261 -17.77 -15.03 21.35
CA LYS A 261 -19.05 -15.21 20.66
C LYS A 261 -19.16 -16.58 20.02
N ALA A 262 -20.12 -17.39 20.47
CA ALA A 262 -20.53 -18.62 19.80
C ALA A 262 -21.77 -18.38 18.92
N GLY A 263 -21.54 -18.08 17.64
CA GLY A 263 -22.62 -17.94 16.65
C GLY A 263 -22.72 -19.15 15.72
N ARG A 264 -23.92 -19.41 15.18
CA ARG A 264 -24.14 -20.43 14.14
C ARG A 264 -23.27 -20.19 12.89
N ALA A 265 -23.11 -18.93 12.50
CA ALA A 265 -22.36 -18.56 11.29
C ALA A 265 -20.85 -18.37 11.53
N SER A 266 -20.45 -18.03 12.76
CA SER A 266 -19.05 -17.80 13.11
C SER A 266 -18.83 -17.93 14.62
N THR A 267 -17.65 -18.41 15.00
CA THR A 267 -17.17 -18.44 16.39
C THR A 267 -16.03 -17.44 16.54
N VAL A 268 -16.03 -16.65 17.60
CA VAL A 268 -14.99 -15.65 17.90
C VAL A 268 -14.42 -15.90 19.28
N GLY A 269 -13.11 -15.89 19.39
CA GLY A 269 -12.39 -15.97 20.66
C GLY A 269 -11.17 -15.06 20.68
N GLN A 270 -10.56 -14.92 21.86
CA GLN A 270 -9.40 -14.07 22.08
C GLN A 270 -8.29 -14.81 22.85
N SER A 271 -7.04 -14.48 22.56
CA SER A 271 -5.88 -14.97 23.29
C SER A 271 -4.80 -13.88 23.25
N GLY A 272 -4.48 -13.36 24.45
CA GLY A 272 -3.72 -12.12 24.67
C GLY A 272 -4.10 -11.01 23.68
N ASP A 273 -3.17 -10.66 22.78
CA ASP A 273 -3.31 -9.55 21.83
C ASP A 273 -4.06 -9.92 20.54
N TRP A 274 -4.55 -11.15 20.42
CA TRP A 274 -5.13 -11.68 19.19
C TRP A 274 -6.61 -12.04 19.34
N VAL A 275 -7.39 -11.70 18.32
CA VAL A 275 -8.77 -12.15 18.14
C VAL A 275 -8.85 -13.13 16.98
N VAL A 276 -9.37 -14.32 17.24
CA VAL A 276 -9.56 -15.38 16.24
C VAL A 276 -11.04 -15.47 15.88
N LYS A 277 -11.36 -15.33 14.60
CA LYS A 277 -12.70 -15.55 14.04
C LYS A 277 -12.69 -16.76 13.11
N ARG A 278 -13.39 -17.82 13.52
CA ARG A 278 -13.68 -18.98 12.66
C ARG A 278 -15.02 -18.80 11.98
N TYR A 279 -15.03 -18.93 10.66
CA TYR A 279 -16.25 -18.93 9.87
C TYR A 279 -16.74 -20.36 9.69
N ASN A 280 -17.96 -20.63 10.13
CA ASN A 280 -18.59 -21.94 9.97
C ASN A 280 -19.23 -22.00 8.58
N PHE A 281 -18.89 -23.02 7.81
CA PHE A 281 -19.42 -23.18 6.46
C PHE A 281 -20.94 -23.43 6.50
N LYS A 282 -21.69 -22.78 5.60
CA LYS A 282 -23.11 -23.07 5.37
C LYS A 282 -23.22 -24.06 4.20
N LYS A 283 -24.22 -24.96 4.23
CA LYS A 283 -24.44 -25.98 3.18
C LYS A 283 -24.27 -25.38 1.76
N PRO A 284 -23.52 -26.04 0.86
CA PRO A 284 -23.24 -25.50 -0.47
C PRO A 284 -24.54 -25.41 -1.27
N LEU A 285 -24.87 -24.22 -1.79
CA LEU A 285 -26.03 -24.03 -2.65
C LEU A 285 -25.66 -24.21 -4.13
N ASN A 286 -24.39 -23.97 -4.50
CA ASN A 286 -23.87 -24.13 -5.87
C ASN A 286 -22.43 -24.67 -5.84
N LEU A 287 -22.27 -25.99 -5.81
CA LEU A 287 -20.99 -26.69 -5.63
C LEU A 287 -19.88 -26.20 -6.58
N ILE A 288 -20.20 -25.97 -7.86
CA ILE A 288 -19.25 -25.50 -8.88
C ILE A 288 -18.78 -24.07 -8.61
N LYS A 289 -19.69 -23.16 -8.23
CA LYS A 289 -19.34 -21.77 -7.93
C LYS A 289 -18.56 -21.65 -6.62
N ASP A 290 -18.89 -22.48 -5.64
CA ASP A 290 -18.27 -22.46 -4.31
C ASP A 290 -16.85 -23.09 -4.31
N LEU A 291 -16.51 -23.94 -5.29
CA LEU A 291 -15.13 -24.44 -5.50
C LEU A 291 -14.13 -23.30 -5.74
N PHE A 292 -14.48 -22.31 -6.57
CA PHE A 292 -13.58 -21.21 -6.94
C PHE A 292 -13.80 -19.92 -6.12
N ARG A 293 -14.83 -19.88 -5.28
CA ARG A 293 -15.14 -18.70 -4.48
C ARG A 293 -14.11 -18.49 -3.37
N SER A 294 -13.70 -17.23 -3.18
CA SER A 294 -12.90 -16.85 -2.01
C SER A 294 -13.75 -16.97 -0.73
N THR A 295 -13.17 -17.51 0.35
CA THR A 295 -13.91 -17.63 1.61
C THR A 295 -14.21 -16.25 2.21
N LYS A 296 -15.14 -16.23 3.17
CA LYS A 296 -15.41 -15.02 3.96
C LYS A 296 -14.17 -14.51 4.68
N ALA A 297 -13.36 -15.41 5.27
CA ALA A 297 -12.13 -15.04 5.95
C ALA A 297 -11.14 -14.37 4.99
N LYS A 298 -10.92 -14.95 3.80
CA LYS A 298 -10.03 -14.38 2.78
C LYS A 298 -10.49 -13.03 2.27
N ARG A 299 -11.80 -12.87 2.03
CA ARG A 299 -12.38 -11.58 1.65
C ARG A 299 -12.25 -10.55 2.77
N ALA A 300 -12.54 -10.92 4.01
CA ALA A 300 -12.39 -10.07 5.18
C ALA A 300 -10.92 -9.65 5.41
N PHE A 301 -9.97 -10.57 5.22
CA PHE A 301 -8.53 -10.29 5.26
C PHE A 301 -8.13 -9.25 4.20
N GLN A 302 -8.56 -9.44 2.95
CA GLN A 302 -8.27 -8.51 1.88
C GLN A 302 -8.90 -7.12 2.09
N LEU A 303 -10.17 -7.06 2.50
CA LEU A 303 -10.87 -5.80 2.72
C LEU A 303 -10.40 -5.09 3.99
N GLY A 304 -10.05 -5.83 5.06
CA GLY A 304 -9.44 -5.27 6.26
C GLY A 304 -8.12 -4.60 5.97
N TYR A 305 -7.25 -5.24 5.18
CA TYR A 305 -6.02 -4.60 4.72
C TYR A 305 -6.31 -3.39 3.79
N HIS A 306 -7.37 -3.44 2.98
CA HIS A 306 -7.76 -2.28 2.17
C HIS A 306 -8.21 -1.10 3.05
N LEU A 307 -9.00 -1.34 4.10
CA LEU A 307 -9.39 -0.32 5.08
C LEU A 307 -8.16 0.29 5.77
N GLU A 308 -7.19 -0.54 6.17
CA GLU A 308 -5.91 -0.09 6.74
C GLU A 308 -5.16 0.83 5.77
N LEU A 309 -5.03 0.45 4.49
CA LEU A 309 -4.36 1.25 3.47
C LEU A 309 -4.99 2.63 3.24
N VAL A 310 -6.30 2.76 3.43
CA VAL A 310 -7.00 4.05 3.31
C VAL A 310 -7.21 4.75 4.66
N GLY A 311 -6.69 4.18 5.75
CA GLY A 311 -6.75 4.76 7.10
C GLY A 311 -8.16 4.80 7.68
N ILE A 312 -9.00 3.79 7.41
CA ILE A 312 -10.26 3.57 8.13
C ILE A 312 -9.94 2.67 9.32
N LEU A 313 -10.31 3.10 10.54
CA LEU A 313 -10.00 2.38 11.76
C LEU A 313 -10.77 1.05 11.80
N THR A 314 -10.01 -0.04 11.82
CA THR A 314 -10.44 -1.43 11.97
C THR A 314 -9.30 -2.17 12.68
N PRO A 315 -9.59 -3.27 13.41
CA PRO A 315 -8.55 -4.20 13.83
C PRO A 315 -7.66 -4.60 12.65
N ARG A 316 -6.34 -4.53 12.85
CA ARG A 316 -5.37 -4.95 11.82
C ARG A 316 -5.55 -6.44 11.55
N VAL A 317 -5.57 -6.81 10.27
CA VAL A 317 -5.64 -8.21 9.85
C VAL A 317 -4.24 -8.82 9.84
N ILE A 318 -4.07 -9.95 10.52
CA ILE A 318 -2.76 -10.50 10.83
C ILE A 318 -2.51 -11.80 10.08
N ALA A 319 -3.49 -12.70 10.13
CA ALA A 319 -3.38 -13.98 9.46
C ALA A 319 -4.72 -14.48 8.93
N VAL A 320 -4.68 -15.29 7.87
CA VAL A 320 -5.85 -15.98 7.33
C VAL A 320 -5.49 -17.40 6.91
N ALA A 321 -6.36 -18.36 7.20
CA ALA A 321 -6.25 -19.74 6.74
C ALA A 321 -7.57 -20.23 6.12
N GLU A 322 -7.46 -21.04 5.07
CA GLU A 322 -8.59 -21.74 4.46
C GLU A 322 -8.30 -23.25 4.47
N HIS A 323 -9.20 -24.04 5.04
CA HIS A 323 -9.12 -25.49 5.04
C HIS A 323 -9.99 -26.01 3.89
N ARG A 324 -9.34 -26.49 2.84
CA ARG A 324 -10.00 -27.04 1.66
C ARG A 324 -9.80 -28.55 1.57
N SER A 325 -10.88 -29.28 1.31
CA SER A 325 -10.84 -30.68 0.88
C SER A 325 -11.60 -30.80 -0.43
N LEU A 326 -10.99 -31.45 -1.44
CA LEU A 326 -11.48 -31.51 -2.82
C LEU A 326 -11.83 -30.13 -3.42
N GLY A 327 -11.06 -29.09 -3.06
CA GLY A 327 -11.28 -27.72 -3.52
C GLY A 327 -12.36 -26.93 -2.77
N LEU A 328 -13.26 -27.59 -2.03
CA LEU A 328 -14.30 -26.95 -1.21
C LEU A 328 -13.71 -26.49 0.12
N ALA A 329 -13.98 -25.24 0.54
CA ALA A 329 -13.52 -24.71 1.82
C ALA A 329 -14.52 -25.04 2.93
N TRP A 330 -14.12 -25.88 3.89
CA TRP A 330 -15.00 -26.36 4.97
C TRP A 330 -14.85 -25.54 6.25
N ARG A 331 -13.67 -24.94 6.46
CA ARG A 331 -13.37 -24.03 7.58
C ARG A 331 -12.44 -22.93 7.10
N SER A 332 -12.59 -21.74 7.68
CA SER A 332 -11.65 -20.65 7.44
C SER A 332 -11.51 -19.80 8.69
N TYR A 333 -10.29 -19.34 8.95
CA TYR A 333 -9.93 -18.58 10.13
C TYR A 333 -9.40 -17.21 9.70
N LEU A 334 -9.75 -16.19 10.47
CA LEU A 334 -9.18 -14.84 10.38
C LEU A 334 -8.65 -14.47 11.76
N VAL A 335 -7.39 -14.09 11.83
CA VAL A 335 -6.76 -13.54 13.04
C VAL A 335 -6.57 -12.04 12.85
N MET A 336 -7.01 -11.29 13.85
CA MET A 336 -6.92 -9.84 13.90
C MET A 336 -6.24 -9.44 15.21
N GLU A 337 -5.68 -8.25 15.23
CA GLU A 337 -5.24 -7.61 16.48
C GLU A 337 -6.44 -7.30 17.37
N LYS A 338 -6.29 -7.49 18.68
CA LYS A 338 -7.27 -7.09 19.67
C LYS A 338 -7.18 -5.57 19.89
N ILE A 339 -8.32 -4.89 19.91
CA ILE A 339 -8.36 -3.50 20.35
C ILE A 339 -8.38 -3.48 21.89
N PRO A 340 -7.39 -2.87 22.56
CA PRO A 340 -7.31 -2.85 24.02
C PRO A 340 -8.54 -2.21 24.65
N GLU A 341 -9.08 -2.86 25.68
CA GLU A 341 -10.20 -2.37 26.52
C GLU A 341 -11.42 -1.88 25.72
N ALA A 342 -11.61 -2.42 24.51
CA ALA A 342 -12.68 -2.00 23.65
C ALA A 342 -14.06 -2.43 24.16
N LYS A 343 -15.04 -1.53 24.02
CA LYS A 343 -16.46 -1.81 24.31
C LYS A 343 -17.27 -1.72 23.03
N ASP A 344 -18.31 -2.52 22.90
CA ASP A 344 -19.26 -2.32 21.80
C ASP A 344 -19.87 -0.92 21.93
N LEU A 345 -20.01 -0.20 20.82
CA LEU A 345 -20.76 1.07 20.79
C LEU A 345 -22.22 0.85 21.24
N ALA A 346 -22.71 -0.38 21.13
CA ALA A 346 -24.00 -0.76 21.68
C ALA A 346 -24.06 -0.70 23.22
N ASP A 347 -22.93 -0.84 23.92
CA ASP A 347 -22.89 -0.89 25.39
C ASP A 347 -22.43 0.44 26.00
N VAL A 348 -22.22 1.46 25.16
CA VAL A 348 -21.91 2.83 25.61
C VAL A 348 -23.15 3.46 26.25
N ASN A 349 -23.03 3.75 27.55
CA ASN A 349 -24.10 4.31 28.38
C ASN A 349 -23.86 5.77 28.79
N TYR A 350 -23.10 6.51 28.00
CA TYR A 350 -22.84 7.94 28.21
C TYR A 350 -23.12 8.74 26.93
N ASP A 351 -23.36 10.03 27.09
CA ASP A 351 -23.40 10.99 25.98
C ASP A 351 -21.99 11.54 25.75
N ASP A 352 -21.47 11.38 24.53
CA ASP A 352 -20.19 11.94 24.12
C ASP A 352 -20.27 12.47 22.68
N SER A 353 -20.29 13.79 22.55
CA SER A 353 -20.29 14.50 21.27
C SER A 353 -19.02 14.25 20.45
N ASN A 354 -17.87 14.00 21.10
CA ASN A 354 -16.62 13.71 20.41
C ASN A 354 -16.67 12.33 19.77
N LEU A 355 -17.17 11.31 20.48
CA LEU A 355 -17.39 9.98 19.92
C LEU A 355 -18.34 10.02 18.72
N ILE A 356 -19.42 10.82 18.78
CA ILE A 356 -20.33 11.03 17.65
C ILE A 356 -19.64 11.64 16.44
N ARG A 357 -18.78 12.63 16.63
CA ARG A 357 -17.98 13.23 15.55
C ARG A 357 -17.03 12.20 14.95
N CYS A 358 -16.27 11.48 15.77
CA CYS A 358 -15.36 10.42 15.32
C CYS A 358 -16.11 9.31 14.57
N LEU A 359 -17.33 8.96 15.01
CA LEU A 359 -18.19 7.98 14.35
C LEU A 359 -18.64 8.48 12.97
N ALA A 360 -19.04 9.75 12.87
CA ALA A 360 -19.42 10.38 11.60
C ALA A 360 -18.25 10.41 10.61
N GLU A 361 -17.05 10.75 11.09
CA GLU A 361 -15.81 10.74 10.30
C GLU A 361 -15.45 9.33 9.83
N LEU A 362 -15.54 8.31 10.71
CA LEU A 362 -15.27 6.92 10.35
C LEU A 362 -16.21 6.42 9.24
N ILE A 363 -17.54 6.57 9.44
CA ILE A 363 -18.55 6.10 8.49
C ILE A 363 -18.55 6.96 7.22
N GLY A 364 -18.32 8.26 7.36
CA GLY A 364 -18.14 9.20 6.26
C GLY A 364 -16.98 8.79 5.37
N LYS A 365 -15.80 8.59 5.96
CA LYS A 365 -14.60 8.12 5.27
C LYS A 365 -14.81 6.76 4.62
N MET A 366 -15.46 5.82 5.32
CA MET A 366 -15.82 4.51 4.76
C MET A 366 -16.64 4.64 3.46
N HIS A 367 -17.70 5.44 3.47
CA HIS A 367 -18.53 5.65 2.28
C HIS A 367 -17.81 6.46 1.21
N ALA A 368 -17.05 7.49 1.60
CA ALA A 368 -16.25 8.31 0.69
C ALA A 368 -15.21 7.47 -0.05
N GLU A 369 -14.59 6.48 0.60
CA GLU A 369 -13.62 5.55 0.03
C GLU A 369 -14.27 4.43 -0.81
N GLY A 370 -15.60 4.38 -0.93
CA GLY A 370 -16.28 3.41 -1.78
C GLY A 370 -16.76 2.14 -1.07
N PHE A 371 -16.69 2.09 0.27
CA PHE A 371 -17.11 0.93 1.04
C PHE A 371 -18.54 1.08 1.56
N VAL A 372 -19.24 -0.04 1.65
CA VAL A 372 -20.52 -0.15 2.37
C VAL A 372 -20.48 -1.37 3.27
N HIS A 373 -21.21 -1.31 4.38
CA HIS A 373 -21.32 -2.41 5.32
C HIS A 373 -22.76 -2.96 5.34
N ARG A 374 -22.93 -4.26 5.05
CA ARG A 374 -24.27 -4.87 4.90
C ARG A 374 -25.10 -4.82 6.18
N ASP A 375 -24.45 -4.95 7.33
CA ASP A 375 -25.08 -4.98 8.64
C ASP A 375 -24.48 -3.91 9.57
N LEU A 376 -24.48 -2.65 9.10
CA LEU A 376 -23.92 -1.53 9.89
C LEU A 376 -24.80 -1.23 11.09
N LYS A 377 -24.35 -1.60 12.29
CA LYS A 377 -25.06 -1.41 13.56
C LYS A 377 -24.06 -1.14 14.69
N ALA A 378 -24.52 -0.61 15.81
CA ALA A 378 -23.67 -0.25 16.95
C ALA A 378 -22.83 -1.42 17.48
N SER A 379 -23.34 -2.65 17.50
CA SER A 379 -22.56 -3.84 17.95
C SER A 379 -21.50 -4.31 16.94
N ASN A 380 -21.37 -3.65 15.79
CA ASN A 380 -20.31 -3.89 14.81
C ASN A 380 -19.30 -2.73 14.80
N ILE A 381 -19.33 -1.89 15.83
CA ILE A 381 -18.40 -0.79 16.04
C ILE A 381 -17.90 -0.90 17.47
N LEU A 382 -16.60 -1.04 17.63
CA LEU A 382 -15.94 -1.02 18.93
C LEU A 382 -15.50 0.40 19.25
N VAL A 383 -15.54 0.79 20.52
CA VAL A 383 -14.95 2.03 21.03
C VAL A 383 -13.70 1.64 21.81
N GLY A 384 -12.53 2.00 21.31
CA GLY A 384 -11.25 1.73 21.96
C GLY A 384 -11.02 2.61 23.20
N SER A 385 -10.02 2.28 24.01
CA SER A 385 -9.59 3.10 25.14
C SER A 385 -9.09 4.50 24.74
N ASP A 386 -8.72 4.68 23.46
CA ASP A 386 -8.39 5.98 22.86
C ASP A 386 -9.63 6.84 22.52
N GLY A 387 -10.83 6.37 22.85
CA GLY A 387 -12.10 7.04 22.57
C GLY A 387 -12.52 7.01 21.10
N LYS A 388 -11.84 6.23 20.25
CA LYS A 388 -12.13 6.18 18.80
C LYS A 388 -13.00 4.97 18.44
N PRO A 389 -13.89 5.12 17.44
CA PRO A 389 -14.64 4.01 16.91
C PRO A 389 -13.81 3.20 15.90
N TYR A 390 -13.89 1.88 16.01
CA TYR A 390 -13.25 0.89 15.14
C TYR A 390 -14.34 0.02 14.50
N LEU A 391 -14.33 -0.06 13.17
CA LEU A 391 -15.24 -0.93 12.44
C LEU A 391 -14.80 -2.39 12.57
N ILE A 392 -15.72 -3.27 12.97
CA ILE A 392 -15.50 -4.72 12.99
C ILE A 392 -16.44 -5.44 12.02
N ASP A 393 -16.46 -6.77 12.06
CA ASP A 393 -17.31 -7.62 11.20
C ASP A 393 -17.04 -7.47 9.69
N LEU A 394 -15.75 -7.58 9.33
CA LEU A 394 -15.25 -7.31 7.98
C LEU A 394 -15.83 -8.19 6.85
N ASP A 395 -16.52 -9.29 7.15
CA ASP A 395 -17.24 -10.08 6.14
C ASP A 395 -18.56 -9.43 5.69
N GLY A 396 -19.06 -8.43 6.44
CA GLY A 396 -20.16 -7.56 6.04
C GLY A 396 -19.77 -6.48 5.03
N LEU A 397 -18.47 -6.23 4.82
CA LEU A 397 -17.96 -5.19 3.93
C LEU A 397 -18.08 -5.52 2.46
N SER A 398 -18.37 -4.49 1.67
CA SER A 398 -18.31 -4.52 0.21
C SER A 398 -17.68 -3.24 -0.32
N TYR A 399 -16.77 -3.39 -1.29
CA TYR A 399 -16.16 -2.28 -2.02
C TYR A 399 -16.90 -2.08 -3.35
N LEU A 400 -17.58 -0.94 -3.49
CA LEU A 400 -18.32 -0.54 -4.69
C LEU A 400 -17.54 0.47 -5.55
N GLY A 401 -16.42 1.00 -5.05
CA GLY A 401 -15.66 2.10 -5.68
C GLY A 401 -16.33 3.46 -5.50
N LYS A 402 -17.61 3.58 -5.88
CA LYS A 402 -18.45 4.76 -5.63
C LYS A 402 -19.73 4.35 -4.89
N VAL A 403 -19.98 4.96 -3.74
CA VAL A 403 -21.21 4.74 -2.97
C VAL A 403 -22.28 5.72 -3.44
N SER A 404 -23.48 5.21 -3.74
CA SER A 404 -24.64 6.06 -4.05
C SER A 404 -25.29 6.61 -2.78
N ALA A 405 -25.95 7.76 -2.87
CA ALA A 405 -26.72 8.33 -1.75
C ALA A 405 -27.74 7.32 -1.19
N TYR A 406 -28.36 6.49 -2.04
CA TYR A 406 -29.27 5.43 -1.61
C TYR A 406 -28.57 4.37 -0.75
N ALA A 407 -27.41 3.87 -1.19
CA ALA A 407 -26.66 2.86 -0.44
C ALA A 407 -26.16 3.44 0.90
N ALA A 408 -25.64 4.67 0.88
CA ALA A 408 -25.24 5.41 2.08
C ALA A 408 -26.41 5.57 3.06
N ALA A 409 -27.55 6.09 2.60
CA ALA A 409 -28.76 6.26 3.42
C ALA A 409 -29.24 4.92 4.00
N SER A 410 -29.17 3.83 3.23
CA SER A 410 -29.51 2.49 3.72
C SER A 410 -28.60 2.04 4.87
N ASN A 411 -27.29 2.31 4.80
CA ASN A 411 -26.33 2.05 5.89
C ASN A 411 -26.63 2.92 7.12
N LEU A 412 -26.83 4.21 6.92
CA LEU A 412 -27.15 5.16 7.99
C LEU A 412 -28.47 4.83 8.71
N LYS A 413 -29.51 4.37 8.00
CA LYS A 413 -30.77 3.91 8.62
C LYS A 413 -30.55 2.71 9.55
N ARG A 414 -29.67 1.77 9.19
CA ARG A 414 -29.33 0.62 10.03
C ARG A 414 -28.56 1.07 11.28
N LEU A 415 -27.59 1.96 11.11
CA LEU A 415 -26.83 2.54 12.22
C LEU A 415 -27.77 3.27 13.19
N LYS A 416 -28.61 4.18 12.68
CA LYS A 416 -29.63 4.91 13.44
C LYS A 416 -30.49 3.97 14.27
N ARG A 417 -31.02 2.90 13.65
CA ARG A 417 -31.82 1.89 14.35
C ARG A 417 -31.05 1.22 15.49
N GLY A 418 -29.77 0.90 15.28
CA GLY A 418 -28.92 0.31 16.31
C GLY A 418 -28.54 1.27 17.44
N LEU A 419 -28.70 2.59 17.25
CA LEU A 419 -28.43 3.62 18.24
C LEU A 419 -29.68 4.08 19.01
N LEU A 420 -30.89 3.81 18.49
CA LEU A 420 -32.14 4.17 19.16
C LEU A 420 -32.18 3.65 20.61
N GLY A 421 -32.56 4.51 21.54
CA GLY A 421 -32.66 4.19 22.98
C GLY A 421 -31.33 4.25 23.74
N LYS A 422 -30.21 4.57 23.09
CA LYS A 422 -28.90 4.74 23.75
C LYS A 422 -28.68 6.21 24.14
N PRO A 423 -28.01 6.51 25.27
CA PRO A 423 -27.74 7.89 25.71
C PRO A 423 -27.03 8.74 24.65
N ILE A 424 -26.12 8.13 23.88
CA ILE A 424 -25.40 8.79 22.80
C ILE A 424 -26.31 9.24 21.64
N PHE A 425 -27.53 8.70 21.54
CA PHE A 425 -28.49 9.01 20.48
C PHE A 425 -29.56 9.99 20.97
N ASN A 426 -29.33 11.27 20.69
CA ASN A 426 -30.33 12.33 20.82
C ASN A 426 -30.38 13.19 19.53
N ARG A 427 -31.35 14.11 19.45
CA ARG A 427 -31.55 14.93 18.24
C ARG A 427 -30.33 15.78 17.90
N LEU A 428 -29.68 16.38 18.90
CA LEU A 428 -28.52 17.24 18.71
C LEU A 428 -27.32 16.44 18.19
N ASN A 429 -27.03 15.30 18.82
CA ASN A 429 -25.97 14.39 18.40
C ASN A 429 -26.21 13.82 17.00
N TRP A 430 -27.45 13.44 16.66
CA TRP A 430 -27.73 12.93 15.31
C TRP A 430 -27.58 14.01 14.23
N MET A 431 -27.98 15.25 14.52
CA MET A 431 -27.74 16.39 13.61
C MET A 431 -26.25 16.68 13.46
N SER A 432 -25.49 16.65 14.57
CA SER A 432 -24.03 16.78 14.57
C SER A 432 -23.36 15.68 13.74
N PHE A 433 -23.76 14.43 13.96
CA PHE A 433 -23.32 13.27 13.18
C PHE A 433 -23.52 13.51 11.68
N LEU A 434 -24.73 13.88 11.27
CA LEU A 434 -25.06 14.09 9.86
C LEU A 434 -24.26 15.24 9.24
N LYS A 435 -24.00 16.32 10.00
CA LYS A 435 -23.16 17.43 9.55
C LYS A 435 -21.73 16.97 9.23
N PHE A 436 -21.05 16.32 10.17
CA PHE A 436 -19.69 15.82 9.96
C PHE A 436 -19.63 14.72 8.88
N TYR A 437 -20.65 13.86 8.83
CA TYR A 437 -20.77 12.84 7.78
C TYR A 437 -20.88 13.46 6.38
N CYS A 438 -21.71 14.50 6.20
CA CYS A 438 -21.84 15.21 4.92
C CYS A 438 -20.54 15.91 4.54
N GLN A 439 -19.83 16.51 5.51
CA GLN A 439 -18.52 17.12 5.27
C GLN A 439 -17.48 16.09 4.76
N ALA A 440 -17.45 14.90 5.37
CA ALA A 440 -16.51 13.84 4.97
C ALA A 440 -16.84 13.21 3.60
N THR A 441 -18.10 13.25 3.16
CA THR A 441 -18.56 12.56 1.94
C THR A 441 -18.86 13.48 0.76
N GLY A 442 -19.10 14.77 1.02
CA GLY A 442 -19.61 15.72 0.03
C GLY A 442 -21.09 15.52 -0.33
N PHE A 443 -21.82 14.61 0.34
CA PHE A 443 -23.26 14.48 0.14
C PHE A 443 -24.01 15.71 0.69
N ARG A 444 -25.10 16.08 0.03
CA ARG A 444 -26.05 17.04 0.58
C ARG A 444 -27.03 16.30 1.48
N LEU A 445 -27.42 16.92 2.60
CA LEU A 445 -28.36 16.31 3.54
C LEU A 445 -29.68 15.90 2.87
N MET A 446 -30.19 16.69 1.91
CA MET A 446 -31.41 16.38 1.16
C MET A 446 -31.31 15.11 0.30
N GLU A 447 -30.11 14.71 -0.10
CA GLU A 447 -29.85 13.47 -0.84
C GLU A 447 -29.93 12.24 0.08
N LEU A 448 -29.63 12.45 1.36
CA LEU A 448 -29.64 11.45 2.42
C LEU A 448 -31.03 11.47 3.08
N ARG A 449 -31.95 10.65 2.58
CA ARG A 449 -33.31 10.50 3.13
C ARG A 449 -33.33 9.74 4.48
N VAL A 450 -32.67 10.25 5.54
CA VAL A 450 -32.35 9.56 6.81
C VAL A 450 -32.83 10.24 8.10
#